data_AF-A0A2V5X4U9-F1
#
_entry.id   AF-A0A2V5X4U9-F1
#
_cell.length_a   1.000
_cell.length_b   1.000
_cell.length_c   1.000
_cell.angle_alpha   90.00
_cell.angle_beta   90.00
_cell.angle_gamma   90.00
#
_symmetry.space_group_name_H-M   'P 1'
#
loop_
_entity.id
_entity.type
_entity.pdbx_description
1 polymer ?
#
loop_
_entity_poly.entity_id
_entity_poly.type
_entity_poly.pdbx_seq_one_letter_code
_entity_poly.pdbx_strand_id
1 'polypeptide(L)'
;MKFDQLSTLYHQPLFDLISQSRAVHLERWHGEEVQRCSLLSIKTGGCSEDCAYCAQSAHYSTGVEREELLSIERIVDVAKRARTQGATRFCMGAAWRGVRDGSEKFDRVLEIVREVSQLGMEVCVTLGEIGPVEARKLKAAGVTAYNHNIDTSPQFYPQIVSTHTFNDRL
;
A
#
# COMPACT_ATOMS: atom_id res chain seq x y z
N MET A 1 23.88 3.95 4.80
CA MET A 1 24.69 2.74 5.07
C MET A 1 25.22 2.21 3.76
N LYS A 2 26.45 1.69 3.74
CA LYS A 2 27.02 0.97 2.59
C LYS A 2 26.60 -0.51 2.64
N PHE A 3 26.70 -1.22 1.52
CA PHE A 3 26.33 -2.64 1.43
C PHE A 3 27.04 -3.51 2.48
N ASP A 4 28.34 -3.32 2.69
CA ASP A 4 29.12 -4.09 3.67
C ASP A 4 28.60 -3.93 5.11
N GLN A 5 28.07 -2.74 5.43
CA GLN A 5 27.46 -2.48 6.75
C GLN A 5 26.13 -3.23 6.91
N LEU A 6 25.33 -3.32 5.84
CA LEU A 6 24.09 -4.11 5.83
C LEU A 6 24.38 -5.61 5.94
N SER A 7 25.39 -6.10 5.20
CA SER A 7 25.84 -7.49 5.26
C SER A 7 26.28 -7.88 6.67
N THR A 8 27.01 -6.98 7.35
CA THR A 8 27.41 -7.20 8.75
C THR A 8 26.20 -7.38 9.66
N LEU A 9 25.17 -6.53 9.55
CA LEU A 9 23.94 -6.67 10.35
C LEU A 9 23.19 -7.96 10.03
N TYR A 10 23.05 -8.30 8.75
CA TYR A 10 22.31 -9.49 8.32
C TYR A 10 22.91 -10.79 8.87
N HIS A 11 24.24 -10.84 9.06
CA HIS A 11 24.96 -12.01 9.57
C HIS A 11 25.21 -11.97 11.09
N GLN A 12 24.64 -11.02 11.83
CA GLN A 12 24.73 -11.03 13.30
C GLN A 12 24.00 -12.24 13.90
N PRO A 13 24.41 -12.71 15.09
CA PRO A 13 23.61 -13.65 15.86
C PRO A 13 22.21 -13.07 16.09
N LEU A 14 21.17 -13.88 15.83
CA LEU A 14 19.78 -13.41 15.81
C LEU A 14 19.37 -12.70 17.11
N PHE A 15 19.76 -13.22 18.27
CA PHE A 15 19.39 -12.63 19.56
C PHE A 15 20.12 -11.31 19.85
N ASP A 16 21.33 -11.13 19.32
CA ASP A 16 22.06 -9.87 19.41
C ASP A 16 21.37 -8.81 18.53
N LEU A 17 20.97 -9.20 17.31
CA LEU A 17 20.24 -8.34 16.38
C LEU A 17 18.88 -7.90 16.96
N ILE A 18 18.13 -8.82 17.59
CA ILE A 18 16.86 -8.50 18.28
C ILE A 18 17.10 -7.49 19.40
N SER A 19 18.13 -7.71 20.22
CA SER A 19 18.47 -6.83 21.34
C SER A 19 18.85 -5.42 20.85
N GLN A 20 19.67 -5.34 19.80
CA GLN A 20 20.05 -4.08 19.15
C GLN A 20 18.84 -3.37 18.54
N SER A 21 17.97 -4.11 17.83
CA SER A 21 16.74 -3.57 17.23
C SER A 21 15.82 -2.95 18.29
N ARG A 22 15.62 -3.65 19.42
CA ARG A 22 14.82 -3.14 20.54
C ARG A 22 15.40 -1.86 21.14
N ALA A 23 16.73 -1.80 21.32
CA ALA A 23 17.38 -0.60 21.86
C ALA A 23 17.13 0.62 20.95
N VAL A 24 17.30 0.47 19.63
CA VAL A 24 17.00 1.53 18.66
C VAL A 24 15.53 1.92 18.69
N HIS A 25 14.62 0.95 18.79
CA HIS A 25 13.19 1.23 18.90
C HIS A 25 12.88 2.10 20.12
N LEU A 26 13.38 1.74 21.32
CA LEU A 26 13.13 2.49 22.56
C LEU A 26 13.78 3.89 22.59
N GLU A 27 14.86 4.10 21.85
CA GLU A 27 15.49 5.42 21.69
C GLU A 27 14.62 6.36 20.85
N ARG A 28 13.84 5.83 19.91
CA ARG A 28 13.08 6.61 18.91
C ARG A 28 11.58 6.62 19.17
N TRP A 29 11.07 5.62 19.86
CA TRP A 29 9.66 5.40 20.16
C TRP A 29 9.50 5.17 21.65
N HIS A 30 8.93 6.16 22.33
CA HIS A 30 8.72 6.14 23.79
C HIS A 30 7.30 5.73 24.19
N GLY A 31 6.42 5.50 23.21
CA GLY A 31 5.06 5.01 23.44
C GLY A 31 4.99 3.49 23.48
N GLU A 32 3.92 2.97 24.06
CA GLU A 32 3.56 1.54 23.97
C GLU A 32 2.51 1.30 22.88
N GLU A 33 2.21 2.34 22.10
CA GLU A 33 1.16 2.34 21.09
C GLU A 33 1.59 1.53 19.87
N VAL A 34 0.64 0.75 19.34
CA VAL A 34 0.77 0.04 18.07
C VAL A 34 -0.25 0.62 17.09
N GLN A 35 0.22 1.03 15.91
CA GLN A 35 -0.68 1.54 14.88
C GLN A 35 -1.57 0.42 14.31
N ARG A 36 -2.88 0.65 14.28
CA ARG A 36 -3.87 -0.33 13.80
C ARG A 36 -4.46 0.13 12.48
N CYS A 37 -4.05 -0.52 11.40
CA CYS A 37 -4.54 -0.26 10.05
C CYS A 37 -5.54 -1.36 9.63
N SER A 38 -6.66 -0.98 9.00
CA SER A 38 -7.55 -1.91 8.31
C SER A 38 -7.50 -1.66 6.81
N LEU A 39 -7.46 -2.72 6.00
CA LEU A 39 -7.38 -2.62 4.55
C LEU A 39 -8.62 -3.23 3.88
N LEU A 40 -9.07 -2.61 2.79
CA LEU A 40 -10.06 -3.15 1.86
C LEU A 40 -9.52 -3.08 0.43
N SER A 41 -9.66 -4.18 -0.31
CA SER A 41 -9.50 -4.16 -1.77
C SER A 41 -10.75 -3.53 -2.38
N ILE A 42 -10.63 -2.30 -2.88
CA ILE A 42 -11.74 -1.54 -3.48
C ILE A 42 -11.98 -1.94 -4.94
N LYS A 43 -10.98 -2.54 -5.60
CA LYS A 43 -11.08 -3.19 -6.91
C LYS A 43 -10.18 -4.42 -6.89
N THR A 44 -10.74 -5.61 -7.09
CA THR A 44 -10.05 -6.90 -6.92
C THR A 44 -9.85 -7.65 -8.24
N GLY A 45 -8.70 -8.31 -8.39
CA GLY A 45 -8.42 -9.20 -9.51
C GLY A 45 -8.19 -8.48 -10.84
N GLY A 46 -7.81 -9.22 -11.88
CA GLY A 46 -7.65 -8.68 -13.24
C GLY A 46 -6.61 -7.55 -13.34
N CYS A 47 -5.52 -7.61 -12.58
CA CYS A 47 -4.42 -6.65 -12.69
C CYS A 47 -3.58 -6.95 -13.95
N SER A 48 -3.14 -5.91 -14.66
CA SER A 48 -2.29 -6.04 -15.85
C SER A 48 -0.84 -6.43 -15.54
N GLU A 49 -0.41 -6.28 -14.30
CA GLU A 49 0.97 -6.53 -13.87
C GLU A 49 1.22 -8.01 -13.61
N ASP A 50 2.44 -8.47 -13.85
CA ASP A 50 2.89 -9.87 -13.80
C ASP A 50 3.73 -10.18 -12.55
N CYS A 51 3.45 -9.53 -11.42
CA CYS A 51 4.15 -9.81 -10.17
C CYS A 51 3.96 -11.30 -9.79
N ALA A 52 5.05 -12.07 -9.79
CA ALA A 52 5.03 -13.54 -9.65
C ALA A 52 4.38 -14.04 -8.34
N TYR A 53 4.34 -13.20 -7.31
CA TYR A 53 3.75 -13.52 -6.01
C TYR A 53 2.27 -13.10 -5.89
N CYS A 54 1.74 -12.32 -6.83
CA CYS A 54 0.45 -11.65 -6.66
C CYS A 54 -0.72 -12.50 -7.17
N ALA A 55 -1.60 -12.89 -6.26
CA ALA A 55 -2.81 -13.66 -6.59
C ALA A 55 -3.80 -12.90 -7.51
N GLN A 56 -3.69 -11.58 -7.62
CA GLN A 56 -4.62 -10.74 -8.40
C GLN A 56 -4.13 -10.44 -9.83
N SER A 57 -2.94 -10.93 -10.21
CA SER A 57 -2.40 -10.79 -11.56
C SER A 57 -3.26 -11.56 -12.57
N ALA A 58 -3.59 -10.93 -13.69
CA ALA A 58 -4.31 -11.57 -14.79
C ALA A 58 -3.43 -12.57 -15.58
N HIS A 59 -2.13 -12.63 -15.30
CA HIS A 59 -1.18 -13.54 -15.96
C HIS A 59 -1.20 -14.95 -15.36
N TYR A 60 -1.85 -15.14 -14.20
CA TYR A 60 -1.86 -16.42 -13.47
C TYR A 60 -3.29 -16.88 -13.15
N SER A 61 -3.48 -18.20 -13.09
CA SER A 61 -4.74 -18.81 -12.65
C SER A 61 -4.69 -19.11 -11.15
N THR A 62 -5.33 -18.26 -10.35
CA THR A 62 -5.23 -18.27 -8.87
C THR A 62 -6.57 -18.50 -8.17
N GLY A 63 -7.67 -18.55 -8.92
CA GLY A 63 -9.03 -18.64 -8.40
C GLY A 63 -9.62 -17.32 -7.89
N VAL A 64 -8.89 -16.20 -7.99
CA VAL A 64 -9.40 -14.87 -7.63
C VAL A 64 -10.36 -14.38 -8.73
N GLU A 65 -11.61 -14.12 -8.35
CA GLU A 65 -12.60 -13.51 -9.24
C GLU A 65 -12.32 -12.01 -9.44
N ARG A 66 -12.59 -11.52 -10.65
CA ARG A 66 -12.49 -10.10 -10.95
C ARG A 66 -13.72 -9.38 -10.42
N GLU A 67 -13.51 -8.41 -9.55
CA GLU A 67 -14.54 -7.52 -9.05
C GLU A 67 -14.28 -6.09 -9.57
N GLU A 68 -15.35 -5.42 -10.00
CA GLU A 68 -15.31 -4.02 -10.35
C GLU A 68 -15.10 -3.13 -9.12
N LEU A 69 -14.82 -1.85 -9.35
CA LEU A 69 -14.66 -0.87 -8.27
C LEU A 69 -15.93 -0.81 -7.42
N LEU A 70 -15.81 -1.13 -6.12
CA LEU A 70 -16.90 -1.12 -5.16
C LEU A 70 -17.60 0.24 -5.09
N SER A 71 -18.86 0.23 -4.68
CA SER A 71 -19.63 1.46 -4.46
C SER A 71 -19.09 2.25 -3.27
N ILE A 72 -19.28 3.57 -3.29
CA ILE A 72 -18.84 4.47 -2.21
C ILE A 72 -19.49 4.03 -0.88
N GLU A 73 -20.79 3.72 -0.91
CA GLU A 73 -21.58 3.32 0.26
C GLU A 73 -20.97 2.06 0.89
N ARG A 74 -20.64 1.06 0.06
CA ARG A 74 -20.04 -0.18 0.55
C ARG A 74 -18.68 0.07 1.21
N ILE A 75 -17.84 0.92 0.62
CA ILE A 75 -16.52 1.25 1.15
C ILE A 75 -16.65 2.01 2.47
N VAL A 76 -17.51 3.02 2.52
CA VAL A 76 -17.76 3.83 3.72
C VAL A 76 -18.31 2.96 4.85
N ASP A 77 -19.21 2.02 4.57
CA ASP A 77 -19.73 1.08 5.57
C ASP A 77 -18.64 0.18 6.16
N VAL A 78 -17.74 -0.33 5.31
CA VAL A 78 -16.58 -1.12 5.79
C VAL A 78 -15.65 -0.24 6.62
N ALA A 79 -15.37 1.00 6.19
CA ALA A 79 -14.53 1.94 6.90
C ALA A 79 -15.10 2.32 8.27
N LYS A 80 -16.42 2.55 8.37
CA LYS A 80 -17.13 2.77 9.64
C LYS A 80 -16.97 1.57 10.58
N ARG A 81 -17.13 0.34 10.07
CA ARG A 81 -16.89 -0.88 10.87
C ARG A 81 -15.44 -1.02 11.32
N ALA A 82 -14.48 -0.70 10.46
CA ALA A 82 -13.07 -0.71 10.82
C ALA A 82 -12.77 0.30 11.96
N ARG A 83 -13.36 1.50 11.87
CA ARG A 83 -13.26 2.52 12.93
C ARG A 83 -13.82 2.02 14.24
N THR A 84 -15.03 1.44 14.26
CA THR A 84 -15.63 0.93 15.50
C THR A 84 -14.84 -0.23 16.10
N GLN A 85 -14.08 -0.96 15.28
CA GLN A 85 -13.13 -1.99 15.74
C GLN A 85 -11.78 -1.43 16.22
N GLY A 86 -11.58 -0.11 16.17
CA GLY A 86 -10.39 0.59 16.66
C GLY A 86 -9.27 0.73 15.63
N ALA A 87 -9.56 0.67 14.33
CA ALA A 87 -8.60 1.08 13.32
C ALA A 87 -8.33 2.60 13.43
N THR A 88 -7.06 2.99 13.40
CA THR A 88 -6.62 4.38 13.33
C THR A 88 -6.37 4.84 11.90
N ARG A 89 -6.16 3.88 10.98
CA ARG A 89 -5.99 4.11 9.54
C ARG A 89 -6.82 3.14 8.72
N PHE A 90 -7.45 3.64 7.66
CA PHE A 90 -8.14 2.83 6.65
C PHE A 90 -7.39 2.89 5.32
N CYS A 91 -7.00 1.73 4.80
CA CYS A 91 -6.24 1.57 3.56
C CYS A 91 -7.13 1.02 2.45
N MET A 92 -7.09 1.63 1.28
CA MET A 92 -7.85 1.20 0.10
C MET A 92 -6.89 0.78 -1.02
N GLY A 93 -6.96 -0.49 -1.41
CA GLY A 93 -6.12 -1.05 -2.47
C GLY A 93 -6.89 -1.33 -3.75
N ALA A 94 -6.29 -1.06 -4.90
CA ALA A 94 -6.88 -1.37 -6.19
C ALA A 94 -5.93 -2.18 -7.07
N ALA A 95 -6.42 -3.26 -7.67
CA ALA A 95 -5.68 -4.10 -8.61
C ALA A 95 -5.49 -3.41 -9.98
N TRP A 96 -4.73 -2.32 -10.00
CA TRP A 96 -4.38 -1.55 -11.18
C TRP A 96 -2.87 -1.33 -11.25
N ARG A 97 -2.34 -1.18 -12.47
CA ARG A 97 -0.98 -0.67 -12.69
C ARG A 97 -0.80 0.75 -12.17
N GLY A 98 -1.81 1.59 -12.34
CA GLY A 98 -1.76 3.01 -12.05
C GLY A 98 -3.08 3.72 -12.34
N VAL A 99 -3.17 4.96 -11.87
CA VAL A 99 -4.25 5.90 -12.16
C VAL A 99 -3.70 7.20 -12.71
N ARG A 100 -4.50 7.89 -13.51
CA ARG A 100 -4.15 9.16 -14.15
C ARG A 100 -5.28 10.17 -14.00
N ASP A 101 -4.89 11.42 -13.93
CA ASP A 101 -5.81 12.55 -13.82
C ASP A 101 -6.76 12.61 -15.02
N GLY A 102 -8.00 13.00 -14.78
CA GLY A 102 -9.07 13.05 -15.79
C GLY A 102 -9.64 11.69 -16.20
N SER A 103 -9.20 10.58 -15.57
CA SER A 103 -9.85 9.28 -15.75
C SER A 103 -11.01 9.12 -14.77
N GLU A 104 -12.14 8.58 -15.25
CA GLU A 104 -13.35 8.34 -14.43
C GLU A 104 -13.04 7.53 -13.16
N LYS A 105 -12.18 6.51 -13.27
CA LYS A 105 -11.76 5.70 -12.12
C LYS A 105 -11.01 6.52 -11.07
N PHE A 106 -10.23 7.52 -11.47
CA PHE A 106 -9.49 8.36 -10.54
C PHE A 106 -10.42 9.37 -9.86
N ASP A 107 -11.35 9.97 -10.62
CA ASP A 107 -12.35 10.88 -10.06
C ASP A 107 -13.22 10.17 -9.01
N ARG A 108 -13.67 8.94 -9.30
CA ARG A 108 -14.37 8.09 -8.31
C ARG A 108 -13.53 7.81 -7.07
N VAL A 109 -12.22 7.57 -7.21
CA VAL A 109 -11.34 7.39 -6.05
C VAL A 109 -11.21 8.66 -5.22
N LEU A 110 -11.14 9.84 -5.85
CA LEU A 110 -11.11 11.11 -5.11
C LEU A 110 -12.39 11.32 -4.30
N GLU A 111 -13.56 10.95 -4.85
CA GLU A 111 -14.83 10.96 -4.11
C GLU A 111 -14.81 10.00 -2.92
N ILE A 112 -14.38 8.75 -3.13
CA ILE A 112 -14.24 7.75 -2.06
C ILE A 112 -13.33 8.28 -0.93
N VAL A 113 -12.17 8.85 -1.28
CA VAL A 113 -11.22 9.38 -0.31
C VAL A 113 -11.85 10.51 0.50
N ARG A 114 -12.57 11.45 -0.13
CA ARG A 114 -13.24 12.54 0.58
C ARG A 114 -14.24 12.01 1.60
N GLU A 115 -15.08 11.04 1.22
CA GLU A 115 -16.07 10.45 2.12
C GLU A 115 -15.42 9.70 3.30
N VAL A 116 -14.39 8.89 3.03
CA VAL A 116 -13.69 8.15 4.09
C VAL A 116 -12.92 9.11 5.02
N SER A 117 -12.37 10.21 4.50
CA SER A 117 -11.62 11.19 5.30
C SER A 117 -12.47 11.87 6.38
N GLN A 118 -13.78 12.03 6.12
CA GLN A 118 -14.73 12.59 7.10
C GLN A 118 -14.93 11.68 8.33
N LEU A 119 -14.51 10.42 8.26
CA LEU A 119 -14.61 9.48 9.37
C LEU A 119 -13.55 9.70 10.47
N GLY A 120 -12.63 10.66 10.29
CA GLY A 120 -11.64 11.02 11.32
C GLY A 120 -10.55 9.98 11.56
N MET A 121 -10.37 9.03 10.63
CA MET A 121 -9.22 8.13 10.58
C MET A 121 -8.20 8.66 9.56
N GLU A 122 -6.96 8.22 9.67
CA GLU A 122 -6.02 8.36 8.56
C GLU A 122 -6.50 7.59 7.32
N VAL A 123 -6.24 8.14 6.13
CA VAL A 123 -6.64 7.53 4.86
C VAL A 123 -5.39 7.15 4.07
N CYS A 124 -5.30 5.88 3.69
CA CYS A 124 -4.21 5.36 2.88
C CYS A 124 -4.76 4.76 1.59
N VAL A 125 -4.00 4.90 0.50
CA VAL A 125 -4.34 4.25 -0.77
C VAL A 125 -3.12 3.55 -1.38
N THR A 126 -3.38 2.50 -2.17
CA THR A 126 -2.42 1.91 -3.10
C THR A 126 -3.10 1.69 -4.44
N LEU A 127 -2.75 2.53 -5.41
CA LEU A 127 -3.41 2.62 -6.72
C LEU A 127 -2.44 2.32 -7.87
N GLY A 128 -1.28 1.74 -7.53
CA GLY A 128 -0.17 1.55 -8.45
C GLY A 128 0.66 2.83 -8.65
N GLU A 129 1.17 3.04 -9.85
CA GLU A 129 1.98 4.19 -10.23
C GLU A 129 1.10 5.43 -10.42
N ILE A 130 1.52 6.57 -9.86
CA ILE A 130 0.84 7.87 -9.97
C ILE A 130 1.84 8.98 -10.30
N GLY A 131 1.35 10.04 -10.96
CA GLY A 131 2.15 11.23 -11.21
C GLY A 131 2.03 12.28 -10.10
N PRO A 132 2.83 13.37 -10.20
CA PRO A 132 2.81 14.46 -9.23
C PRO A 132 1.46 15.19 -9.12
N VAL A 133 0.64 15.17 -10.17
CA VAL A 133 -0.69 15.80 -10.19
C VAL A 133 -1.68 14.97 -9.40
N GLU A 134 -1.71 13.66 -9.64
CA GLU A 134 -2.57 12.71 -8.93
C GLU A 134 -2.22 12.68 -7.44
N ALA A 135 -0.92 12.69 -7.11
CA ALA A 135 -0.46 12.76 -5.72
C ALA A 135 -0.98 14.02 -4.99
N ARG A 136 -0.91 15.18 -5.63
CA ARG A 136 -1.44 16.44 -5.09
C ARG A 136 -2.95 16.40 -4.91
N LYS A 137 -3.69 15.85 -5.88
CA LYS A 137 -5.15 15.70 -5.80
C LYS A 137 -5.58 14.72 -4.71
N LEU A 138 -4.90 13.58 -4.56
CA LEU A 138 -5.12 12.62 -3.49
C LEU A 138 -4.87 13.25 -2.12
N LYS A 139 -3.76 13.99 -1.96
CA LYS A 139 -3.46 14.72 -0.72
C LYS A 139 -4.55 15.74 -0.40
N ALA A 140 -4.99 16.52 -1.38
CA ALA A 140 -6.06 17.50 -1.22
C ALA A 140 -7.42 16.86 -0.91
N ALA A 141 -7.68 15.65 -1.41
CA ALA A 141 -8.90 14.89 -1.12
C ALA A 141 -8.92 14.30 0.31
N GLY A 142 -7.76 14.11 0.94
CA GLY A 142 -7.66 13.62 2.32
C GLY A 142 -6.71 12.44 2.54
N VAL A 143 -5.97 11.98 1.51
CA VAL A 143 -4.97 10.91 1.69
C VAL A 143 -3.85 11.39 2.62
N THR A 144 -3.56 10.59 3.66
CA THR A 144 -2.46 10.81 4.60
C THR A 144 -1.25 9.93 4.31
N ALA A 145 -1.43 8.77 3.67
CA ALA A 145 -0.35 7.86 3.29
C ALA A 145 -0.59 7.22 1.91
N TYR A 146 0.49 6.94 1.17
CA TYR A 146 0.44 6.23 -0.10
C TYR A 146 1.35 5.00 0.00
N ASN A 147 0.83 3.82 -0.35
CA ASN A 147 1.64 2.60 -0.35
C ASN A 147 2.16 2.31 -1.76
N HIS A 148 3.49 2.18 -1.87
CA HIS A 148 4.20 1.82 -3.10
C HIS A 148 5.48 1.07 -2.72
N ASN A 149 5.49 -0.24 -2.88
CA ASN A 149 6.59 -1.10 -2.44
C ASN A 149 7.69 -1.20 -3.50
N ILE A 150 8.94 -1.39 -3.03
CA ILE A 150 10.10 -1.70 -3.87
C ILE A 150 10.30 -3.23 -4.03
N ASP A 151 9.63 -4.04 -3.20
CA ASP A 151 9.62 -5.51 -3.18
C ASP A 151 10.97 -6.22 -2.96
N THR A 152 11.98 -5.98 -3.80
CA THR A 152 13.29 -6.63 -3.75
C THR A 152 14.39 -5.74 -4.33
N SER A 153 15.64 -6.21 -4.37
CA SER A 153 16.77 -5.48 -4.92
C SER A 153 16.62 -5.21 -6.42
N PRO A 154 17.24 -4.14 -6.97
CA PRO A 154 17.21 -3.87 -8.42
C PRO A 154 17.70 -5.04 -9.28
N GLN A 155 18.67 -5.82 -8.76
CA GLN A 155 19.26 -6.95 -9.48
C GLN A 155 18.32 -8.16 -9.55
N PHE A 156 17.45 -8.35 -8.55
CA PHE A 156 16.51 -9.48 -8.50
C PHE A 156 15.11 -9.12 -9.00
N TYR A 157 14.79 -7.82 -9.11
CA TYR A 157 13.49 -7.32 -9.56
C TYR A 157 12.97 -7.99 -10.86
N PRO A 158 13.79 -8.16 -11.92
CA PRO A 158 13.33 -8.78 -13.17
C PRO A 158 12.98 -10.27 -13.06
N GLN A 159 13.37 -10.94 -11.97
CA GLN A 159 12.98 -12.33 -11.69
C GLN A 159 11.57 -12.42 -11.09
N ILE A 160 11.05 -11.30 -10.59
CA ILE A 160 9.76 -11.24 -9.89
C ILE A 160 8.68 -10.56 -10.74
N VAL A 161 9.04 -9.55 -11.52
CA VAL A 161 8.10 -8.77 -12.32
C VAL A 161 8.79 -8.17 -13.55
N SER A 162 8.11 -8.19 -14.69
CA SER A 162 8.64 -7.65 -15.96
C SER A 162 7.81 -6.50 -16.53
N THR A 163 6.58 -6.32 -16.05
CA THR A 163 5.62 -5.29 -16.51
C THR A 163 5.95 -3.86 -16.07
N HIS A 164 6.81 -3.70 -15.07
CA HIS A 164 7.40 -2.44 -14.64
C HIS A 164 8.81 -2.67 -14.07
N THR A 165 9.60 -1.61 -14.01
CA THR A 165 10.99 -1.64 -13.53
C THR A 165 11.10 -1.21 -12.07
N PHE A 166 12.26 -1.48 -11.46
CA PHE A 166 12.59 -0.97 -10.12
C PHE A 166 12.52 0.56 -10.05
N ASN A 167 12.94 1.26 -11.11
CA ASN A 167 12.95 2.72 -11.16
C ASN A 167 11.55 3.33 -11.31
N ASP A 168 10.60 2.59 -11.89
CA ASP A 168 9.20 3.06 -11.96
C ASP A 168 8.55 3.15 -10.57
N ARG A 169 9.17 2.53 -9.56
CA ARG A 169 8.71 2.50 -8.16
C ARG A 169 9.39 3.54 -7.26
N LEU A 170 10.46 4.19 -7.72
CA LEU A 170 11.22 5.20 -6.97
C LEU A 170 10.67 6.61 -7.20
#